data_AF-A0A8J7U2X3-F1
#
_entry.id   AF-A0A8J7U2X3-F1
#
_cell.length_a   1.000
_cell.length_b   1.000
_cell.length_c   1.000
_cell.angle_alpha   90.00
_cell.angle_beta   90.00
_cell.angle_gamma   90.00
#
_symmetry.space_group_name_H-M   'P 1'
#
loop_
_entity.id
_entity.type
_entity.pdbx_description
1 polymer ?
#
loop_
_entity_poly.entity_id
_entity_poly.type
_entity_poly.pdbx_seq_one_letter_code
_entity_poly.pdbx_strand_id
1 'polypeptide(L)'
;MSKETVNRWLVDLHDGLALDERGRCFFSYGSDDTLKLNVPSDGVSFFLSSVLVKGPLDQPVQHQALRLNLFQEKTRGGALAVDDKTGDLVLCFRQRIAECDFVLFRNIIANFAETVTAVRRELMEKAVRAERKNGAERGLPRHGVFC
;
A
#
# COMPACT_ATOMS: atom_id res chain seq x y z
N MET A 1 -14.54 17.18 16.17
CA MET A 1 -15.63 16.22 15.90
C MET A 1 -15.18 15.04 15.04
N SER A 2 -14.46 15.25 13.94
CA SER A 2 -14.11 14.15 13.02
C SER A 2 -13.04 13.19 13.53
N LYS A 3 -12.04 13.68 14.29
CA LYS A 3 -11.00 12.82 14.89
C LYS A 3 -11.58 11.95 16.00
N GLU A 4 -12.50 12.49 16.79
CA GLU A 4 -13.19 11.79 17.87
C GLU A 4 -14.08 10.67 17.32
N THR A 5 -14.76 10.91 16.20
CA THR A 5 -15.50 9.86 15.48
C THR A 5 -14.59 8.72 15.02
N VAL A 6 -13.49 9.04 14.35
CA VAL A 6 -12.53 8.02 13.89
C VAL A 6 -11.89 7.29 15.08
N ASN A 7 -11.57 7.99 16.17
CA ASN A 7 -11.00 7.39 17.37
C ASN A 7 -11.99 6.42 18.03
N ARG A 8 -13.27 6.76 18.06
CA ARG A 8 -14.32 5.84 18.53
C ARG A 8 -14.39 4.60 17.65
N TRP A 9 -14.40 4.76 16.34
CA TRP A 9 -14.39 3.63 15.41
C TRP A 9 -13.14 2.75 15.54
N LEU A 10 -11.97 3.33 15.86
CA LEU A 10 -10.76 2.56 16.13
C LEU A 10 -10.90 1.70 17.40
N VAL A 11 -11.44 2.28 18.48
CA VAL A 11 -11.71 1.54 19.72
C VAL A 11 -12.75 0.44 19.48
N ASP A 12 -13.83 0.74 18.77
CA ASP A 12 -14.87 -0.24 18.41
C ASP A 12 -14.32 -1.35 17.48
N LEU A 13 -13.24 -1.08 16.74
CA LEU A 13 -12.58 -2.06 15.88
C LEU A 13 -11.73 -3.04 16.69
N HIS A 14 -10.94 -2.54 17.65
CA HIS A 14 -10.12 -3.34 18.56
C HIS A 14 -9.64 -2.52 19.76
N ASP A 15 -9.65 -3.14 20.95
CA ASP A 15 -9.14 -2.51 22.16
C ASP A 15 -7.68 -2.05 22.02
N GLY A 16 -7.38 -0.83 22.46
CA GLY A 16 -6.03 -0.25 22.41
C GLY A 16 -5.68 0.48 21.11
N LEU A 17 -6.56 0.49 20.10
CA LEU A 17 -6.38 1.34 18.93
C LEU A 17 -6.86 2.77 19.21
N ALA A 18 -5.97 3.74 19.04
CA ALA A 18 -6.27 5.15 19.15
C ALA A 18 -5.38 5.98 18.24
N LEU A 19 -5.86 7.18 17.87
CA LEU A 19 -5.06 8.21 17.24
C LEU A 19 -4.08 8.81 18.26
N ASP A 20 -2.84 9.03 17.84
CA ASP A 20 -1.85 9.81 18.57
C ASP A 20 -2.17 11.32 18.52
N GLU A 21 -1.36 12.14 19.21
CA GLU A 21 -1.49 13.60 19.23
C GLU A 21 -1.40 14.24 17.83
N ARG A 22 -0.78 13.54 16.87
CA ARG A 22 -0.66 13.98 15.48
C ARG A 22 -1.80 13.47 14.58
N GLY A 23 -2.77 12.74 15.15
CA GLY A 23 -3.90 12.17 14.41
C GLY A 23 -3.54 10.89 13.64
N ARG A 24 -2.58 10.09 14.11
CA ARG A 24 -2.13 8.87 13.43
C ARG A 24 -2.37 7.64 14.30
N CYS A 25 -2.71 6.52 13.68
CA CYS A 25 -2.75 5.22 14.34
C CYS A 25 -1.99 4.20 13.47
N PHE A 26 -1.17 3.36 14.10
CA PHE A 26 -0.44 2.29 13.44
C PHE A 26 -0.88 0.96 14.04
N PHE A 27 -1.27 0.01 13.20
CA PHE A 27 -1.79 -1.28 13.65
C PHE A 27 -1.66 -2.34 12.56
N SER A 28 -1.73 -3.61 12.96
CA SER A 28 -1.82 -4.74 12.04
C SER A 28 -3.26 -5.23 11.97
N TYR A 29 -3.68 -5.75 10.81
CA TYR A 29 -5.03 -6.27 10.60
C TYR A 29 -4.98 -7.57 9.81
N GLY A 30 -5.12 -8.70 10.50
CA GLY A 30 -5.17 -10.06 9.93
C GLY A 30 -3.85 -10.60 9.35
N SER A 31 -2.93 -9.73 8.92
CA SER A 31 -1.60 -10.06 8.42
C SER A 31 -0.51 -9.32 9.21
N ASP A 32 0.75 -9.64 8.97
CA ASP A 32 1.91 -8.93 9.55
C ASP A 32 2.09 -7.51 8.98
N ASP A 33 1.19 -7.07 8.09
CA ASP A 33 1.26 -5.76 7.46
C ASP A 33 0.86 -4.65 8.43
N THR A 34 1.79 -3.72 8.64
CA THR A 34 1.50 -2.49 9.34
C THR A 34 0.68 -1.56 8.46
N LEU A 35 -0.53 -1.29 8.89
CA LEU A 35 -1.39 -0.24 8.35
C LEU A 35 -1.18 1.03 9.16
N LYS A 36 -1.13 2.16 8.45
CA LYS A 36 -1.11 3.49 9.03
C LYS A 36 -2.40 4.20 8.65
N LEU A 37 -3.18 4.57 9.65
CA LEU A 37 -4.30 5.49 9.51
C LEU A 37 -3.84 6.90 9.91
N ASN A 38 -4.22 7.90 9.13
CA ASN A 38 -3.94 9.31 9.40
C ASN A 38 -5.20 10.16 9.20
N VAL A 39 -5.53 10.99 10.18
CA VAL A 39 -6.57 12.01 10.11
C VAL A 39 -5.90 13.37 10.23
N PRO A 40 -5.80 14.15 9.13
CA PRO A 40 -5.24 15.49 9.16
C PRO A 40 -5.99 16.43 10.11
N SER A 41 -5.41 17.61 10.35
CA SER A 41 -6.01 18.63 11.21
C SER A 41 -7.35 19.14 10.70
N ASP A 42 -7.61 19.09 9.38
CA ASP A 42 -8.89 19.47 8.79
C ASP A 42 -10.05 18.54 9.20
N GLY A 43 -9.74 17.31 9.60
CA GLY A 43 -10.73 16.30 9.96
C GLY A 43 -11.72 15.97 8.83
N VAL A 44 -11.40 16.22 7.56
CA VAL A 44 -12.37 15.98 6.47
C VAL A 44 -12.33 14.53 6.00
N SER A 45 -11.14 13.93 6.04
CA SER A 45 -10.89 12.59 5.51
C SER A 45 -9.93 11.83 6.42
N PHE A 46 -10.04 10.51 6.41
CA PHE A 46 -8.95 9.66 6.88
C PHE A 46 -8.21 9.09 5.67
N PHE A 47 -6.93 8.80 5.89
CA PHE A 47 -6.04 8.23 4.90
C PHE A 47 -5.48 6.94 5.46
N LEU A 48 -5.49 5.89 4.64
CA LEU A 48 -4.83 4.63 4.91
C LEU A 48 -3.57 4.55 4.06
N SER A 49 -2.52 3.99 4.65
CA SER A 49 -1.29 3.70 3.93
C SER A 49 -0.61 2.46 4.47
N SER A 50 0.07 1.72 3.59
CA SER A 50 0.95 0.62 4.00
C SER A 50 2.10 0.48 3.02
N VAL A 51 3.27 0.14 3.56
CA VAL A 51 4.49 -0.11 2.78
C VAL A 51 4.34 -1.46 2.07
N LEU A 52 4.45 -1.45 0.75
CA LEU A 52 4.45 -2.64 -0.08
C LEU A 52 5.86 -3.19 -0.29
N VAL A 53 6.82 -2.30 -0.57
CA VAL A 53 8.22 -2.63 -0.84
C VAL A 53 9.10 -1.64 -0.09
N LYS A 54 10.14 -2.13 0.59
CA LYS A 54 11.07 -1.29 1.35
C LYS A 54 12.28 -0.90 0.51
N GLY A 55 12.74 0.33 0.69
CA GLY A 55 13.94 0.89 0.08
C GLY A 55 13.75 1.27 -1.40
N PRO A 56 14.82 1.81 -2.01
CA PRO A 56 14.76 2.31 -3.37
C PRO A 56 14.37 1.19 -4.34
N LEU A 57 13.39 1.50 -5.18
CA LEU A 57 12.82 0.57 -6.15
C LEU A 57 13.67 0.52 -7.42
N ASP A 58 13.84 -0.66 -7.99
CA ASP A 58 14.35 -0.79 -9.35
C ASP A 58 13.34 -0.27 -10.40
N GLN A 59 13.82 0.01 -11.60
CA GLN A 59 12.97 0.54 -12.67
C GLN A 59 11.82 -0.42 -13.06
N PRO A 60 12.02 -1.76 -13.13
CA PRO A 60 10.92 -2.70 -13.36
C PRO A 60 9.78 -2.62 -12.34
N VAL A 61 10.09 -2.54 -11.04
CA VAL A 61 9.10 -2.43 -9.97
C VAL A 61 8.38 -1.08 -10.05
N GLN A 62 9.10 0.02 -10.29
CA GLN A 62 8.49 1.34 -10.49
C GLN A 62 7.50 1.33 -11.66
N HIS A 63 7.92 0.79 -12.81
CA HIS A 63 7.06 0.72 -13.99
C HIS A 63 5.84 -0.18 -13.74
N GLN A 64 6.01 -1.30 -13.03
CA GLN A 64 4.90 -2.17 -12.68
C GLN A 64 3.92 -1.49 -11.70
N ALA A 65 4.41 -0.72 -10.73
CA ALA A 65 3.57 0.06 -9.83
C ALA A 65 2.76 1.12 -10.59
N LEU A 66 3.39 1.85 -11.52
CA LEU A 66 2.68 2.81 -12.39
C LEU A 66 1.62 2.13 -13.25
N ARG A 67 1.90 0.94 -13.79
CA ARG A 67 0.89 0.15 -14.53
C ARG A 67 -0.26 -0.26 -13.64
N LEU A 68 -0.03 -0.63 -12.39
CA LEU A 68 -1.09 -0.97 -11.45
C LEU A 68 -1.98 0.23 -11.10
N ASN A 69 -1.42 1.43 -11.04
CA ASN A 69 -2.21 2.67 -10.87
C ASN A 69 -3.19 2.93 -12.01
N LEU A 70 -2.95 2.41 -13.22
CA LEU A 70 -3.89 2.51 -14.33
C LEU A 70 -5.15 1.66 -14.11
N PHE A 71 -5.03 0.56 -13.35
CA PHE A 71 -6.09 -0.42 -13.11
C PHE A 71 -6.63 -0.28 -11.68
N GLN A 72 -7.38 0.80 -11.43
CA GLN A 72 -7.84 1.14 -10.07
C GLN A 72 -8.78 0.11 -9.44
N GLU A 73 -9.40 -0.76 -10.24
CA GLU A 73 -10.16 -1.90 -9.75
C GLU A 73 -9.27 -2.89 -8.98
N LYS A 74 -7.99 -3.01 -9.35
CA LYS A 74 -7.03 -3.87 -8.66
C LYS A 74 -6.56 -3.29 -7.34
N THR A 75 -6.44 -1.96 -7.27
CA THR A 75 -6.05 -1.25 -6.04
C THR A 75 -7.26 -0.85 -5.19
N ARG A 76 -8.48 -1.19 -5.63
CA ARG A 76 -9.76 -0.78 -5.01
C ARG A 76 -9.82 0.73 -4.76
N GLY A 77 -9.36 1.52 -5.73
CA GLY A 77 -9.29 2.98 -5.63
C GLY A 77 -8.09 3.53 -4.85
N GLY A 78 -7.16 2.66 -4.42
CA GLY A 78 -5.89 3.07 -3.85
C GLY A 78 -4.90 3.57 -4.92
N ALA A 79 -3.99 4.45 -4.51
CA ALA A 79 -2.90 4.97 -5.32
C ALA A 79 -1.56 4.45 -4.80
N LEU A 80 -0.69 4.00 -5.71
CA LEU A 80 0.69 3.65 -5.43
C LEU A 80 1.58 4.88 -5.55
N ALA A 81 2.37 5.15 -4.53
CA ALA A 81 3.29 6.27 -4.45
C ALA A 81 4.63 5.82 -3.88
N VAL A 82 5.68 6.61 -4.14
CA VAL A 82 7.00 6.42 -3.52
C VAL A 82 7.15 7.43 -2.40
N ASP A 83 7.61 7.00 -1.23
CA ASP A 83 8.02 7.90 -0.16
C ASP A 83 9.43 8.43 -0.46
N ASP A 84 9.55 9.73 -0.73
CA ASP A 84 10.83 10.35 -1.12
C ASP A 84 11.93 10.23 -0.04
N LYS A 85 11.56 10.03 1.22
CA LYS A 85 12.53 9.95 2.33
C LYS A 85 13.12 8.55 2.46
N THR A 86 12.31 7.52 2.28
CA THR A 86 12.73 6.12 2.47
C THR A 86 12.96 5.38 1.15
N GLY A 87 12.42 5.88 0.05
CA GLY A 87 12.36 5.21 -1.25
C GLY A 87 11.28 4.12 -1.31
N ASP A 88 10.51 3.92 -0.23
CA ASP A 88 9.54 2.84 -0.12
C ASP A 88 8.40 2.99 -1.13
N LEU A 89 7.92 1.87 -1.67
CA LEU A 89 6.64 1.84 -2.39
C LEU A 89 5.50 1.72 -1.38
N VAL A 90 4.54 2.63 -1.43
CA VAL A 90 3.42 2.72 -0.50
C VAL A 90 2.10 2.66 -1.26
N LEU A 91 1.17 1.84 -0.77
CA LEU A 91 -0.24 1.93 -1.18
C LEU A 91 -0.94 2.95 -0.29
N CYS A 92 -1.65 3.90 -0.89
CA CYS A 92 -2.38 4.97 -0.21
C CYS A 92 -3.86 4.92 -0.59
N PHE A 93 -4.76 5.20 0.37
CA PHE A 93 -6.19 5.30 0.13
C PHE A 93 -6.78 6.45 0.95
N ARG A 94 -7.84 7.09 0.45
CA ARG A 94 -8.51 8.21 1.09
C ARG A 94 -10.01 7.94 1.18
N GLN A 95 -10.60 8.22 2.33
CA GLN A 95 -12.05 8.21 2.53
C GLN A 95 -12.51 9.47 3.24
N ARG A 96 -13.62 10.07 2.78
CA ARG A 96 -14.27 11.17 3.50
C ARG A 96 -15.02 10.63 4.71
N ILE A 97 -14.78 11.25 5.87
CA ILE A 97 -15.37 10.80 7.15
C ILE A 97 -16.89 10.98 7.13
N ALA A 98 -17.40 12.06 6.51
CA ALA A 98 -18.83 12.34 6.43
C ALA A 98 -19.65 11.32 5.61
N GLU A 99 -18.98 10.51 4.78
CA GLU A 99 -19.59 9.48 3.94
C GLU A 99 -19.42 8.08 4.55
N CYS A 100 -18.96 8.01 5.80
CA CYS A 100 -18.58 6.78 6.46
C CYS A 100 -19.34 6.61 7.77
N ASP A 101 -19.82 5.40 8.00
CA ASP A 101 -20.21 4.92 9.33
C ASP A 101 -19.21 3.87 9.83
N PHE A 102 -19.44 3.30 11.00
CA PHE A 102 -18.55 2.28 11.56
C PHE A 102 -18.49 1.00 10.69
N VAL A 103 -19.61 0.59 10.10
CA VAL A 103 -19.67 -0.64 9.30
C VAL A 103 -18.86 -0.48 8.03
N LEU A 104 -19.02 0.65 7.33
CA LEU A 104 -18.25 0.99 6.15
C LEU A 104 -16.77 1.18 6.51
N PHE A 105 -16.46 1.84 7.64
CA PHE A 105 -15.10 2.01 8.13
C PHE A 105 -14.41 0.66 8.30
N ARG A 106 -15.03 -0.28 9.03
CA ARG A 106 -14.51 -1.63 9.23
C ARG A 106 -14.27 -2.36 7.91
N ASN A 107 -15.23 -2.27 6.99
CA ASN A 107 -15.12 -2.90 5.67
C ASN A 107 -13.98 -2.29 4.85
N ILE A 108 -13.78 -0.97 4.90
CA ILE A 108 -12.67 -0.29 4.24
C ILE A 108 -11.33 -0.80 4.78
N ILE A 109 -11.18 -0.92 6.11
CA ILE A 109 -9.94 -1.40 6.73
C ILE A 109 -9.63 -2.83 6.30
N ALA A 110 -10.61 -3.72 6.36
CA ALA A 110 -10.45 -5.12 5.93
C ALA A 110 -10.09 -5.20 4.43
N ASN A 111 -10.83 -4.49 3.59
CA ASN A 111 -10.57 -4.45 2.15
C ASN A 111 -9.20 -3.88 1.82
N PHE A 112 -8.76 -2.86 2.57
CA PHE A 112 -7.45 -2.25 2.39
C PHE A 112 -6.33 -3.24 2.77
N ALA A 113 -6.46 -3.94 3.91
CA ALA A 113 -5.50 -4.98 4.32
C ALA A 113 -5.34 -6.07 3.26
N GLU A 114 -6.45 -6.61 2.76
CA GLU A 114 -6.44 -7.60 1.66
C GLU A 114 -5.76 -7.06 0.39
N THR A 115 -6.04 -5.79 0.06
CA THR A 115 -5.48 -5.14 -1.13
C THR A 115 -3.97 -4.96 -1.00
N VAL A 116 -3.48 -4.56 0.18
CA VAL A 116 -2.03 -4.46 0.47
C VAL A 116 -1.35 -5.80 0.19
N THR A 117 -1.87 -6.89 0.76
CA THR A 117 -1.30 -8.23 0.55
C THR A 117 -1.35 -8.65 -0.93
N ALA A 118 -2.49 -8.45 -1.60
CA ALA A 118 -2.67 -8.85 -3.00
C ALA A 118 -1.76 -8.07 -3.95
N VAL A 119 -1.69 -6.74 -3.78
CA VAL A 119 -0.85 -5.86 -4.61
C VAL A 119 0.63 -6.15 -4.37
N ARG A 120 1.05 -6.34 -3.11
CA ARG A 120 2.44 -6.73 -2.81
C ARG A 120 2.81 -8.03 -3.50
N ARG A 121 1.94 -9.05 -3.44
CA ARG A 121 2.18 -10.33 -4.11
C ARG A 121 2.32 -10.14 -5.62
N GLU A 122 1.44 -9.37 -6.26
CA GLU A 122 1.53 -9.12 -7.72
C GLU A 122 2.85 -8.42 -8.10
N LEU A 123 3.33 -7.48 -7.27
CA LEU A 123 4.62 -6.81 -7.48
C LEU A 123 5.80 -7.80 -7.36
N MET A 124 5.83 -8.62 -6.32
CA MET A 124 6.94 -9.56 -6.06
C MET A 124 7.00 -10.69 -7.09
N GLU A 125 5.87 -11.28 -7.46
CA GLU A 125 5.84 -12.38 -8.45
C GLU A 125 6.35 -11.93 -9.82
N LYS A 126 6.08 -10.68 -10.20
CA LYS A 126 6.51 -10.13 -11.50
C LYS A 126 7.97 -9.68 -11.49
N ALA A 127 8.46 -9.13 -10.38
CA ALA A 127 9.89 -8.82 -10.20
C ALA A 127 10.73 -10.10 -10.37
N VAL A 128 10.37 -11.19 -9.69
CA VAL A 128 11.07 -12.48 -9.79
C VAL A 128 11.05 -13.05 -11.22
N ARG A 129 9.95 -12.90 -11.96
CA ARG A 129 9.87 -13.35 -13.36
C ARG A 129 10.74 -12.50 -14.30
N ALA A 130 10.85 -11.20 -14.07
CA ALA A 130 11.68 -10.31 -14.89
C ALA A 130 13.17 -10.63 -14.72
N GLU A 131 13.62 -10.90 -13.50
CA GLU A 131 15.00 -11.31 -13.21
C GLU A 131 15.38 -12.63 -13.88
N ARG A 132 14.48 -13.63 -13.85
CA ARG A 132 14.72 -14.94 -14.49
C ARG A 132 14.86 -14.83 -16.01
N LYS A 133 14.08 -13.96 -16.66
CA LYS A 133 14.21 -13.72 -18.11
C LYS A 133 15.54 -13.02 -18.45
N ASN A 134 15.91 -12.01 -17.65
CA ASN A 134 17.18 -11.29 -17.85
C ASN A 134 18.42 -12.14 -17.55
N GLY A 135 18.33 -13.07 -16.59
CA GLY A 135 19.39 -14.03 -16.29
C GLY A 135 19.58 -15.11 -17.37
N ALA A 136 18.48 -15.55 -17.99
CA ALA A 136 18.54 -16.51 -19.10
C ALA A 136 19.16 -15.92 -20.37
N GLU A 137 18.93 -14.64 -20.66
CA GLU A 137 19.52 -13.96 -21.84
C GLU A 137 21.01 -13.61 -21.66
N ARG A 138 21.50 -13.46 -20.43
CA ARG A 138 22.93 -13.25 -20.14
C ARG A 138 23.76 -14.53 -20.14
N GLY A 139 23.11 -15.71 -20.18
CA GLY A 139 23.75 -17.02 -20.15
C GLY A 139 24.07 -17.63 -21.52
N LEU A 140 23.73 -16.96 -22.63
CA LEU A 140 24.11 -17.43 -23.97
C LEU A 140 25.55 -17.00 -24.27
N PRO A 141 26.50 -17.93 -24.50
CA PRO A 141 27.83 -17.55 -24.95
C PRO A 141 27.67 -16.79 -26.27
N ARG A 142 28.23 -15.57 -26.33
CA ARG A 142 28.46 -14.88 -27.59
C ARG A 142 29.42 -15.78 -28.38
N HIS A 143 28.89 -16.65 -29.23
CA HIS A 143 29.70 -17.34 -30.21
C HIS A 143 30.39 -16.26 -31.04
N GLY A 144 31.72 -16.21 -30.90
CA GLY A 144 32.56 -15.34 -31.69
C GLY A 144 32.30 -15.63 -33.15
N VAL A 145 31.93 -14.61 -33.89
CA VAL A 145 32.04 -14.62 -35.35
C VAL A 145 33.53 -14.36 -35.63
N PHE A 146 34.29 -15.45 -35.73
CA PHE A 146 35.47 -15.47 -36.58
C PHE A 146 34.97 -15.75 -38.00
N CYS A 147 35.07 -14.72 -38.84
CA CYS A 147 35.44 -14.78 -40.27
C CYS A 147 35.51 -13.34 -40.78
#